data_AF-A0A1V5QJA9-F1
#
_entry.id   AF-A0A1V5QJA9-F1
#
_cell.length_a   1.000
_cell.length_b   1.000
_cell.length_c   1.000
_cell.angle_alpha   90.00
_cell.angle_beta   90.00
_cell.angle_gamma   90.00
#
_symmetry.space_group_name_H-M   'P 1'
#
loop_
_entity.id
_entity.type
_entity.pdbx_description
1 polymer ?
#
loop_
_entity_poly.entity_id
_entity_poly.type
_entity_poly.pdbx_seq_one_letter_code
_entity_poly.pdbx_strand_id
1 'polypeptide(L)'
;MNEGGRGTTEALVILPGITADAAKKAFILDYFRKRLKADVFLPRLWQSLGIRGAAAQLRRFLKRTTPYARVHFLAYISGGFILRAALNGKPPANIGRIVQVRGAIQEQVPRRFIEQRGRLAAALGRGRMLFDLAAPCRHALPPVPTPHEQGLVIEHGVSKLAAELGFSAADFTPLRESPDFIIPPCADMLEAEESHDEVYTSVKLLGRIAAFFEAGSFGGNCSAKED
;
A
#
# COMPACT_ATOMS: atom_id res chain seq x y z
N MET A 1 14.88 2.09 39.15
CA MET A 1 15.66 2.76 38.10
C MET A 1 16.25 1.70 37.20
N ASN A 2 15.81 1.67 35.95
CA ASN A 2 16.55 1.10 34.82
C ASN A 2 16.22 2.03 33.65
N GLU A 3 17.27 2.65 33.13
CA GLU A 3 17.23 3.83 32.28
C GLU A 3 16.92 3.50 30.81
N GLY A 4 16.34 4.47 30.10
CA GLY A 4 16.66 4.64 28.68
C GLY A 4 15.59 4.23 27.66
N GLY A 5 14.31 4.45 27.94
CA GLY A 5 13.31 4.55 26.88
C GLY A 5 13.59 5.78 26.00
N ARG A 6 14.46 5.67 24.99
CA ARG A 6 14.39 6.56 23.83
C ARG A 6 13.30 6.01 22.91
N GLY A 7 12.04 6.18 23.33
CA GLY A 7 10.90 5.89 22.47
C GLY A 7 11.01 6.73 21.21
N THR A 8 10.95 6.11 20.04
CA THR A 8 11.05 6.83 18.77
C THR A 8 9.93 7.87 18.68
N THR A 9 10.22 9.06 18.14
CA THR A 9 9.19 10.11 17.98
C THR A 9 8.31 9.88 16.76
N GLU A 10 8.71 8.98 15.87
CA GLU A 10 8.03 8.68 14.62
C GLU A 10 7.57 7.21 14.59
N ALA A 11 6.47 6.95 13.88
CA ALA A 11 5.96 5.61 13.63
C ALA A 11 5.74 5.38 12.14
N LEU A 12 5.87 4.13 11.69
CA LEU A 12 5.46 3.68 10.37
C LEU A 12 4.34 2.65 10.50
N VAL A 13 3.21 2.88 9.84
CA VAL A 13 2.09 1.93 9.76
C VAL A 13 2.07 1.30 8.36
N ILE A 14 2.26 0.00 8.30
CA ILE A 14 2.26 -0.79 7.06
C ILE A 14 0.89 -1.43 6.87
N LEU A 15 0.25 -1.16 5.74
CA LEU A 15 -1.06 -1.65 5.35
C LEU A 15 -0.92 -2.56 4.12
N PRO A 16 -0.73 -3.88 4.32
CA PRO A 16 -0.49 -4.82 3.22
C PRO A 16 -1.77 -5.15 2.43
N GLY A 17 -1.59 -5.67 1.21
CA GLY A 17 -2.67 -6.17 0.36
C GLY A 17 -3.32 -7.45 0.89
N ILE A 18 -4.47 -7.83 0.31
CA ILE A 18 -5.22 -9.04 0.69
C ILE A 18 -4.49 -10.37 0.41
N THR A 19 -3.44 -10.34 -0.40
CA THR A 19 -2.62 -11.49 -0.84
C THR A 19 -1.34 -11.64 -0.03
N ALA A 20 -0.99 -10.68 0.83
CA ALA A 20 0.22 -10.76 1.64
C ALA A 20 0.06 -11.86 2.71
N ASP A 21 0.86 -12.92 2.59
CA ASP A 21 0.95 -14.00 3.56
C ASP A 21 1.75 -13.60 4.82
N ALA A 22 1.90 -14.54 5.76
CA ALA A 22 2.61 -14.30 7.01
C ALA A 22 4.11 -14.04 6.81
N ALA A 23 4.75 -14.71 5.83
CA ALA A 23 6.17 -14.56 5.56
C ALA A 23 6.48 -13.17 4.96
N LYS A 24 5.68 -12.72 3.98
CA LYS A 24 5.76 -11.37 3.40
C LYS A 24 5.56 -10.29 4.47
N LYS A 25 4.57 -10.47 5.35
CA LYS A 25 4.31 -9.55 6.47
C LYS A 25 5.44 -9.52 7.49
N ALA A 26 6.04 -10.66 7.82
CA ALA A 26 7.18 -10.74 8.72
C ALA A 26 8.42 -10.06 8.11
N PHE A 27 8.70 -10.33 6.84
CA PHE A 27 9.83 -9.76 6.12
C PHE A 27 9.76 -8.23 6.09
N ILE A 28 8.65 -7.66 5.61
CA ILE A 28 8.54 -6.20 5.48
C ILE A 28 8.60 -5.50 6.85
N LEU A 29 8.01 -6.11 7.88
CA LEU A 29 8.04 -5.60 9.24
C LEU A 29 9.48 -5.58 9.79
N ASP A 30 10.21 -6.67 9.64
CA ASP A 30 11.60 -6.80 10.08
C ASP A 30 12.52 -5.83 9.32
N TYR A 31 12.33 -5.73 7.99
CA TYR A 31 13.08 -4.82 7.13
C TYR A 31 13.02 -3.38 7.64
N PHE A 32 11.80 -2.83 7.80
CA PHE A 32 11.67 -1.43 8.21
C PHE A 32 12.06 -1.19 9.66
N ARG A 33 11.91 -2.17 10.57
CA ARG A 33 12.39 -2.05 11.95
C ARG A 33 13.92 -1.93 12.02
N LYS A 34 14.62 -2.61 11.12
CA LYS A 34 16.08 -2.54 11.03
C LYS A 34 16.55 -1.28 10.29
N ARG A 35 15.78 -0.80 9.30
CA ARG A 35 16.21 0.28 8.40
C ARG A 35 15.85 1.68 8.88
N LEU A 36 14.73 1.85 9.58
CA LEU A 36 14.22 3.16 9.99
C LEU A 36 14.37 3.42 11.49
N LYS A 37 14.53 4.69 11.86
CA LYS A 37 14.50 5.15 13.26
C LYS A 37 13.07 5.47 13.70
N ALA A 38 12.14 4.54 13.49
CA ALA A 38 10.72 4.70 13.78
C ALA A 38 10.12 3.39 14.32
N ASP A 39 9.08 3.50 15.15
CA ASP A 39 8.33 2.32 15.58
C ASP A 39 7.47 1.81 14.42
N VAL A 40 7.67 0.56 14.03
CA VAL A 40 6.98 -0.03 12.87
C VAL A 40 5.84 -0.94 13.31
N PHE A 41 4.67 -0.67 12.75
CA PHE A 41 3.42 -1.37 13.02
C PHE A 41 2.84 -2.02 11.77
N LEU A 42 2.26 -3.20 11.95
CA LEU A 42 1.47 -3.91 10.94
C LEU A 42 0.13 -4.31 11.59
N PRO A 43 -0.89 -3.43 11.57
CA PRO A 43 -2.16 -3.71 12.21
C PRO A 43 -2.86 -4.91 11.55
N ARG A 44 -3.42 -5.80 12.38
CA ARG A 44 -4.22 -6.94 11.92
C ARG A 44 -5.62 -6.45 11.58
N LEU A 45 -5.84 -6.06 10.32
CA LEU A 45 -7.14 -5.64 9.83
C LEU A 45 -7.88 -6.83 9.20
N TRP A 46 -9.12 -7.08 9.62
CA TRP A 46 -10.01 -8.04 8.96
C TRP A 46 -10.50 -7.47 7.64
N GLN A 47 -9.69 -7.64 6.59
CA GLN A 47 -10.01 -7.16 5.26
C GLN A 47 -11.24 -7.88 4.67
N SER A 48 -11.59 -9.10 5.10
CA SER A 48 -12.82 -9.78 4.66
C SER A 48 -14.11 -8.98 4.90
N LEU A 49 -14.10 -8.01 5.82
CA LEU A 49 -15.21 -7.07 6.08
C LEU A 49 -15.33 -5.93 5.04
N GLY A 50 -14.44 -5.88 4.04
CA GLY A 50 -14.41 -4.82 3.03
C GLY A 50 -13.68 -3.56 3.48
N ILE A 51 -13.64 -2.56 2.60
CA ILE A 51 -12.87 -1.31 2.79
C ILE A 51 -13.38 -0.58 4.06
N ARG A 52 -14.70 -0.40 4.19
CA ARG A 52 -15.28 0.34 5.32
C ARG A 52 -15.07 -0.37 6.67
N GLY A 53 -15.21 -1.69 6.70
CA GLY A 53 -15.02 -2.49 7.91
C GLY A 53 -13.56 -2.50 8.36
N ALA A 54 -12.61 -2.65 7.43
CA ALA A 54 -11.19 -2.53 7.73
C ALA A 54 -10.78 -1.10 8.12
N ALA A 55 -11.38 -0.08 7.51
CA ALA A 55 -11.14 1.32 7.86
C ALA A 55 -11.58 1.66 9.28
N ALA A 56 -12.69 1.09 9.77
CA ALA A 56 -13.12 1.25 11.16
C ALA A 56 -12.11 0.65 12.16
N GLN A 57 -11.54 -0.51 11.83
CA GLN A 57 -10.47 -1.13 12.63
C GLN A 57 -9.20 -0.29 12.60
N LEU A 58 -8.83 0.26 11.44
CA LEU A 58 -7.68 1.16 11.32
C LEU A 58 -7.87 2.43 12.15
N ARG A 59 -9.04 3.07 12.12
CA ARG A 59 -9.34 4.22 12.99
C ARG A 59 -9.18 3.92 14.48
N ARG A 60 -9.56 2.71 14.92
CA ARG A 60 -9.33 2.28 16.31
C ARG A 60 -7.85 2.10 16.60
N PHE A 61 -7.10 1.52 15.67
CA PHE A 61 -5.65 1.34 15.79
C PHE A 61 -4.92 2.68 15.87
N LEU A 62 -5.28 3.68 15.06
CA LEU A 62 -4.64 5.00 15.02
C LEU A 62 -4.69 5.76 16.36
N LYS A 63 -5.63 5.42 17.26
CA LYS A 63 -5.62 5.98 18.62
C LYS A 63 -4.35 5.61 19.40
N ARG A 64 -3.71 4.49 19.06
CA ARG A 64 -2.44 4.03 19.66
C ARG A 64 -1.24 4.80 19.13
N THR A 65 -1.38 5.49 18.00
CA THR A 65 -0.31 6.25 17.38
C THR A 65 -0.36 7.75 17.75
N THR A 66 -1.33 8.17 18.57
CA THR A 66 -1.43 9.54 19.10
C THR A 66 -0.18 10.03 19.83
N PRO A 67 0.58 9.21 20.58
CA PRO A 67 1.79 9.68 21.28
C PRO A 67 2.96 10.03 20.35
N TYR A 68 2.97 9.57 19.10
CA TYR A 68 4.05 9.87 18.16
C TYR A 68 3.91 11.29 17.61
N ALA A 69 5.02 11.97 17.42
CA ALA A 69 5.05 13.27 16.76
C ALA A 69 4.65 13.16 15.28
N ARG A 70 4.99 12.04 14.64
CA ARG A 70 4.68 11.80 13.22
C ARG A 70 4.39 10.33 12.93
N VAL A 71 3.38 10.06 12.11
CA VAL A 71 2.93 8.71 11.73
C VAL A 71 2.92 8.57 10.21
N HIS A 72 3.89 7.83 9.69
CA HIS A 72 4.04 7.51 8.28
C HIS A 72 3.18 6.31 7.88
N PHE A 73 2.88 6.19 6.59
CA PHE A 73 2.10 5.07 6.07
C PHE A 73 2.75 4.46 4.83
N LEU A 74 2.85 3.14 4.80
CA LEU A 74 3.13 2.36 3.60
C LEU A 74 1.89 1.53 3.27
N ALA A 75 1.23 1.83 2.15
CA ALA A 75 -0.08 1.27 1.84
C ALA A 75 -0.10 0.58 0.48
N TYR A 76 -0.33 -0.73 0.48
CA TYR A 76 -0.40 -1.56 -0.71
C TYR A 76 -1.84 -1.72 -1.18
N ILE A 77 -2.19 -1.26 -2.37
CA ILE A 77 -3.47 -1.46 -3.07
C ILE A 77 -4.67 -1.35 -2.12
N SER A 78 -5.19 -2.48 -1.59
CA SER A 78 -6.30 -2.51 -0.64
C SER A 78 -6.01 -1.71 0.62
N GLY A 79 -4.79 -1.76 1.15
CA GLY A 79 -4.30 -0.93 2.23
C GLY A 79 -4.43 0.57 1.93
N GLY A 80 -4.19 0.99 0.69
CA GLY A 80 -4.36 2.38 0.23
C GLY A 80 -5.82 2.83 0.27
N PHE A 81 -6.74 1.99 -0.23
CA PHE A 81 -8.17 2.29 -0.14
C PHE A 81 -8.69 2.28 1.30
N ILE A 82 -8.21 1.36 2.14
CA ILE A 82 -8.52 1.33 3.57
C ILE A 82 -8.04 2.61 4.25
N LEU A 83 -6.82 3.08 3.94
CA LEU A 83 -6.25 4.30 4.49
C LEU A 83 -7.09 5.53 4.12
N ARG A 84 -7.42 5.69 2.83
CA ARG A 84 -8.30 6.77 2.34
C ARG A 84 -9.65 6.77 3.05
N ALA A 85 -10.27 5.60 3.19
CA ALA A 85 -11.54 5.47 3.90
C ALA A 85 -11.43 5.69 5.43
N ALA A 86 -10.28 5.37 6.04
CA ALA A 86 -10.05 5.57 7.47
C ALA A 86 -9.83 7.04 7.81
N LEU A 87 -9.16 7.78 6.92
CA LEU A 87 -8.78 9.18 7.10
C LEU A 87 -9.79 10.18 6.51
N ASN A 88 -10.82 9.69 5.82
CA ASN A 88 -11.93 10.53 5.38
C ASN A 88 -12.65 11.16 6.60
N GLY A 89 -12.79 12.48 6.60
CA GLY A 89 -13.38 13.26 7.69
C GLY A 89 -12.33 13.88 8.61
N LYS A 90 -12.03 13.23 9.75
CA LYS A 90 -11.13 13.77 10.79
C LYS A 90 -9.82 12.96 10.86
N PRO A 91 -8.83 13.23 10.00
CA PRO A 91 -7.52 12.59 10.09
C PRO A 91 -6.82 12.94 11.41
N PRO A 92 -5.93 12.07 11.93
CA PRO A 92 -5.00 12.45 13.00
C PRO A 92 -4.14 13.65 12.57
N ALA A 93 -3.87 14.57 13.49
CA ALA A 93 -3.07 15.77 13.20
C ALA A 93 -1.59 15.45 12.94
N ASN A 94 -1.12 14.27 13.34
CA ASN A 94 0.27 13.83 13.27
C ASN A 94 0.54 12.90 12.07
N ILE A 95 -0.28 12.93 11.02
CA ILE A 95 0.03 12.18 9.80
C ILE A 95 1.34 12.70 9.22
N GLY A 96 2.23 11.79 8.83
CA GLY A 96 3.49 12.05 8.15
C GLY A 96 3.43 11.76 6.66
N ARG A 97 4.58 11.36 6.12
CA ARG A 97 4.73 10.93 4.73
C ARG A 97 3.98 9.63 4.45
N ILE A 98 3.51 9.49 3.22
CA ILE A 98 2.75 8.33 2.78
C ILE A 98 3.38 7.78 1.52
N VAL A 99 3.58 6.47 1.45
CA VAL A 99 3.92 5.76 0.22
C VAL A 99 2.76 4.84 -0.13
N GLN A 100 2.20 5.03 -1.33
CA GLN A 100 1.20 4.13 -1.89
C GLN A 100 1.88 3.20 -2.90
N VAL A 101 1.73 1.89 -2.72
CA VAL A 101 2.15 0.89 -3.70
C VAL A 101 0.91 0.40 -4.43
N ARG A 102 0.86 0.64 -5.73
CA ARG A 102 -0.30 0.35 -6.59
C ARG A 102 0.14 -0.41 -7.82
N GLY A 103 -0.77 -1.07 -8.52
CA GLY A 103 -0.45 -1.75 -9.77
C GLY A 103 -1.63 -1.69 -10.72
N ALA A 104 -1.41 -1.23 -11.94
CA ALA A 104 -2.47 -1.09 -12.94
C ALA A 104 -3.13 -2.46 -13.23
N ILE A 105 -2.31 -3.48 -13.46
CA ILE A 105 -2.76 -4.87 -13.63
C ILE A 105 -3.41 -5.39 -12.34
N GLN A 106 -2.74 -5.19 -11.19
CA GLN A 106 -3.17 -5.78 -9.93
C GLN A 106 -4.50 -5.21 -9.41
N GLU A 107 -4.85 -3.98 -9.79
CA GLU A 107 -6.17 -3.40 -9.48
C GLU A 107 -7.30 -3.91 -10.37
N GLN A 108 -7.00 -4.57 -11.49
CA GLN A 108 -7.98 -5.27 -12.32
C GLN A 108 -8.21 -6.72 -11.90
N VAL A 109 -7.27 -7.32 -11.17
CA VAL A 109 -7.36 -8.70 -10.66
C VAL A 109 -8.69 -8.98 -9.93
N PRO A 110 -9.20 -8.13 -9.02
CA PRO A 110 -10.47 -8.38 -8.34
C PRO A 110 -11.66 -8.54 -9.28
N ARG A 111 -11.75 -7.67 -10.30
CA ARG A 111 -12.81 -7.71 -11.31
C ARG A 111 -12.69 -8.97 -12.17
N ARG A 112 -11.51 -9.23 -12.71
CA ARG A 112 -11.24 -10.40 -13.56
C ARG A 112 -11.48 -11.72 -12.83
N PHE A 113 -11.12 -11.79 -11.55
CA PHE A 113 -11.36 -12.95 -10.72
C PHE A 113 -12.86 -13.23 -10.56
N ILE A 114 -13.67 -12.20 -10.28
CA ILE A 114 -15.13 -12.35 -10.15
C ILE A 114 -15.76 -12.77 -11.48
N GLU A 115 -15.31 -12.20 -12.60
CA GLU A 115 -15.78 -12.54 -13.95
C GLU A 115 -15.50 -14.01 -14.29
N GLN A 116 -14.31 -14.54 -13.99
CA GLN A 116 -13.93 -15.91 -14.36
C GLN A 116 -14.42 -16.99 -13.38
N ARG A 117 -14.39 -16.71 -12.06
CA ARG A 117 -14.66 -17.71 -11.02
C ARG A 117 -16.09 -17.65 -10.48
N GLY A 118 -16.83 -16.59 -10.82
CA GLY A 118 -18.19 -16.35 -10.35
C GLY A 118 -18.26 -15.74 -8.96
N ARG A 119 -19.39 -15.06 -8.68
CA ARG A 119 -19.61 -14.27 -7.46
C ARG A 119 -19.63 -15.11 -6.18
N LEU A 120 -20.14 -16.35 -6.24
CA LEU A 120 -20.23 -17.24 -5.08
C LEU A 120 -18.84 -17.70 -4.61
N ALA A 121 -17.96 -18.12 -5.53
CA ALA A 121 -16.58 -18.50 -5.20
C ALA A 121 -15.77 -17.30 -4.67
N ALA A 122 -15.97 -16.12 -5.26
CA ALA A 122 -15.37 -14.87 -4.82
C ALA A 122 -15.76 -14.50 -3.37
N ALA A 123 -17.05 -14.63 -3.02
CA ALA A 123 -17.55 -14.31 -1.69
C ALA A 123 -17.02 -15.26 -0.60
N LEU A 124 -16.93 -16.56 -0.91
CA LEU A 124 -16.45 -17.57 0.04
C LEU A 124 -14.93 -17.50 0.27
N GLY A 125 -14.14 -17.14 -0.75
CA GLY A 125 -12.68 -17.17 -0.65
C GLY A 125 -12.03 -15.90 -0.08
N ARG A 126 -12.51 -14.70 -0.46
CA ARG A 126 -11.80 -13.43 -0.19
C ARG A 126 -12.66 -12.35 0.48
N GLY A 127 -13.94 -12.66 0.73
CA GLY A 127 -14.89 -11.79 1.43
C GLY A 127 -15.22 -10.51 0.67
N ARG A 128 -15.75 -9.52 1.41
CA ARG A 128 -16.30 -8.28 0.83
C ARG A 128 -15.25 -7.39 0.18
N MET A 129 -13.98 -7.48 0.60
CA MET A 129 -12.90 -6.67 0.01
C MET A 129 -12.74 -6.89 -1.49
N LEU A 130 -12.85 -8.13 -1.96
CA LEU A 130 -12.71 -8.41 -3.38
C LEU A 130 -13.77 -7.66 -4.21
N PHE A 131 -15.01 -7.60 -3.70
CA PHE A 131 -16.09 -6.86 -4.34
C PHE A 131 -15.89 -5.34 -4.24
N ASP A 132 -15.50 -4.84 -3.08
CA ASP A 132 -15.24 -3.41 -2.90
C ASP A 132 -14.09 -2.94 -3.83
N LEU A 133 -13.06 -3.78 -4.02
CA LEU A 133 -11.94 -3.51 -4.95
C LEU A 133 -12.31 -3.70 -6.42
N ALA A 134 -13.34 -4.48 -6.75
CA ALA A 134 -13.82 -4.59 -8.12
C ALA A 134 -14.80 -3.45 -8.48
N ALA A 135 -15.47 -2.87 -7.48
CA ALA A 135 -16.49 -1.86 -7.68
C ALA A 135 -15.88 -0.50 -8.10
N PRO A 136 -16.50 0.24 -9.04
CA PRO A 136 -16.06 1.58 -9.42
C PRO A 136 -16.09 2.59 -8.26
N CYS A 137 -16.94 2.37 -7.25
CA CYS A 137 -17.08 3.30 -6.12
C CYS A 137 -15.81 3.44 -5.27
N ARG A 138 -14.81 2.55 -5.41
CA ARG A 138 -13.49 2.72 -4.78
C ARG A 138 -12.77 4.00 -5.24
N HIS A 139 -13.06 4.47 -6.45
CA HIS A 139 -12.48 5.69 -7.02
C HIS A 139 -13.07 6.96 -6.39
N ALA A 140 -14.28 6.90 -5.83
CA ALA A 140 -14.94 8.03 -5.18
C ALA A 140 -14.38 8.36 -3.78
N LEU A 141 -13.44 7.57 -3.26
CA LEU A 141 -12.76 7.91 -2.01
C LEU A 141 -11.90 9.16 -2.21
N PRO A 142 -11.85 10.09 -1.25
CA PRO A 142 -10.93 11.22 -1.37
C PRO A 142 -9.46 10.75 -1.34
N PRO A 143 -8.52 11.54 -1.86
CA PRO A 143 -7.10 11.36 -1.59
C PRO A 143 -6.83 11.42 -0.08
N VAL A 144 -5.69 10.87 0.36
CA VAL A 144 -5.32 10.97 1.78
C VAL A 144 -4.90 12.41 2.10
N PRO A 145 -5.51 13.06 3.12
CA PRO A 145 -5.10 14.38 3.55
C PRO A 145 -3.80 14.28 4.37
N THR A 146 -2.70 14.78 3.83
CA THR A 146 -1.43 14.96 4.56
C THR A 146 -0.77 16.28 4.16
N PRO A 147 -0.19 17.03 5.11
CA PRO A 147 0.63 18.19 4.80
C PRO A 147 2.05 17.82 4.33
N HIS A 148 2.39 16.53 4.31
CA HIS A 148 3.70 16.01 3.93
C HIS A 148 3.68 15.32 2.58
N GLU A 149 4.87 14.93 2.10
CA GLU A 149 5.05 14.31 0.80
C GLU A 149 4.32 12.96 0.69
N GLN A 150 3.71 12.73 -0.47
CA GLN A 150 3.14 11.44 -0.87
C GLN A 150 3.96 10.85 -2.00
N GLY A 151 4.46 9.64 -1.81
CA GLY A 151 5.16 8.86 -2.83
C GLY A 151 4.23 7.84 -3.44
N LEU A 152 4.39 7.61 -4.74
CA LEU A 152 3.64 6.58 -5.46
C LEU A 152 4.59 5.58 -6.10
N VAL A 153 4.48 4.32 -5.70
CA VAL A 153 5.11 3.19 -6.39
C VAL A 153 4.07 2.54 -7.28
N ILE A 154 4.41 2.29 -8.54
CA ILE A 154 3.56 1.59 -9.50
C ILE A 154 4.25 0.31 -9.93
N GLU A 155 3.67 -0.82 -9.52
CA GLU A 155 4.06 -2.18 -9.86
C GLU A 155 3.88 -2.40 -11.37
N HIS A 156 4.96 -2.75 -12.06
CA HIS A 156 4.96 -3.11 -13.48
C HIS A 156 4.89 -4.63 -13.66
N GLY A 157 5.49 -5.41 -12.76
CA GLY A 157 5.56 -6.87 -12.89
C GLY A 157 4.20 -7.56 -12.78
N VAL A 158 4.04 -8.67 -13.51
CA VAL A 158 2.82 -9.48 -13.50
C VAL A 158 2.93 -10.53 -12.38
N SER A 159 1.98 -10.52 -11.45
CA SER A 159 1.93 -11.53 -10.37
C SER A 159 1.44 -12.88 -10.87
N LYS A 160 1.70 -13.95 -10.11
CA LYS A 160 1.24 -15.31 -10.49
C LYS A 160 -0.27 -15.37 -10.68
N LEU A 161 -1.03 -14.77 -9.76
CA LEU A 161 -2.48 -14.72 -9.85
C LEU A 161 -2.96 -13.87 -11.04
N ALA A 162 -2.27 -12.77 -11.36
CA ALA A 162 -2.61 -11.98 -12.54
C ALA A 162 -2.38 -12.80 -13.84
N ALA A 163 -1.25 -13.51 -13.93
CA ALA A 163 -0.96 -14.39 -15.07
C ALA A 163 -2.00 -15.52 -15.22
N GLU A 164 -2.40 -16.16 -14.12
CA GLU A 164 -3.47 -17.19 -14.12
C GLU A 164 -4.83 -16.66 -14.60
N LEU A 165 -5.08 -15.36 -14.42
CA LEU A 165 -6.29 -14.69 -14.90
C LEU A 165 -6.16 -14.16 -16.34
N GLY A 166 -5.02 -14.42 -16.99
CA GLY A 166 -4.75 -14.07 -18.39
C GLY A 166 -4.13 -12.69 -18.60
N PHE A 167 -3.59 -12.05 -17.56
CA PHE A 167 -2.83 -10.81 -17.73
C PHE A 167 -1.37 -11.10 -18.13
N SER A 168 -0.78 -10.14 -18.84
CA SER A 168 0.57 -10.15 -19.35
C SER A 168 1.23 -8.77 -19.17
N ALA A 169 2.53 -8.68 -19.42
CA ALA A 169 3.25 -7.40 -19.34
C ALA A 169 2.71 -6.37 -20.35
N ALA A 170 2.19 -6.84 -21.50
CA ALA A 170 1.60 -5.97 -22.52
C ALA A 170 0.33 -5.25 -22.04
N ASP A 171 -0.33 -5.76 -21.00
CA ASP A 171 -1.53 -5.13 -20.43
C ASP A 171 -1.20 -3.93 -19.53
N PHE A 172 0.06 -3.75 -19.12
CA PHE A 172 0.43 -2.68 -18.20
C PHE A 172 0.09 -1.29 -18.73
N THR A 173 0.62 -0.93 -19.91
CA THR A 173 0.44 0.41 -20.49
C THR A 173 -1.04 0.73 -20.72
N PRO A 174 -1.83 -0.13 -21.41
CA PRO A 174 -3.25 0.13 -21.60
C PRO A 174 -4.04 0.27 -20.29
N LEU A 175 -3.73 -0.54 -19.28
CA LEU A 175 -4.43 -0.48 -18.00
C LEU A 175 -4.00 0.73 -17.15
N ARG A 176 -2.75 1.19 -17.27
CA ARG A 176 -2.24 2.39 -16.61
C ARG A 176 -2.90 3.65 -17.16
N GLU A 177 -3.12 3.69 -18.47
CA GLU A 177 -3.75 4.82 -19.18
C GLU A 177 -5.29 4.77 -19.14
N SER A 178 -5.86 3.64 -18.68
CA SER A 178 -7.29 3.47 -18.51
C SER A 178 -7.87 4.46 -17.50
N PRO A 179 -9.11 4.97 -17.73
CA PRO A 179 -9.80 5.82 -16.76
C PRO A 179 -10.05 5.12 -15.41
N ASP A 180 -9.99 3.79 -15.38
CA ASP A 180 -10.12 2.99 -14.15
C ASP A 180 -8.86 3.02 -13.26
N PHE A 181 -7.72 3.57 -13.74
CA PHE A 181 -6.48 3.68 -12.96
C PHE A 181 -6.10 5.14 -12.71
N ILE A 182 -6.82 5.77 -11.78
CA ILE A 182 -6.59 7.18 -11.41
C ILE A 182 -5.33 7.31 -10.55
N ILE A 183 -4.29 7.96 -11.07
CA ILE A 183 -3.06 8.29 -10.32
C ILE A 183 -3.35 9.43 -9.32
N PRO A 184 -3.12 9.25 -8.00
CA PRO A 184 -3.29 10.34 -7.04
C PRO A 184 -2.15 11.37 -7.18
N PRO A 185 -2.37 12.62 -6.74
CA PRO A 185 -1.28 13.58 -6.58
C PRO A 185 -0.16 13.00 -5.71
N CYS A 186 1.06 13.05 -6.19
CA CYS A 186 2.26 12.58 -5.50
C CYS A 186 3.44 13.52 -5.77
N ALA A 187 4.34 13.64 -4.79
CA ALA A 187 5.57 14.42 -4.89
C ALA A 187 6.64 13.70 -5.72
N ASP A 188 6.65 12.37 -5.67
CA ASP A 188 7.59 11.52 -6.41
C ASP A 188 6.88 10.23 -6.81
N MET A 189 7.21 9.72 -8.00
CA MET A 189 6.62 8.51 -8.56
C MET A 189 7.74 7.56 -9.01
N LEU A 190 7.60 6.30 -8.62
CA LEU A 190 8.51 5.21 -8.95
C LEU A 190 7.76 4.12 -9.69
N GLU A 191 8.16 3.80 -10.92
CA GLU A 191 7.77 2.56 -11.59
C GLU A 191 8.71 1.42 -11.16
N ALA A 192 8.14 0.41 -10.51
CA ALA A 192 8.84 -0.73 -9.95
C ALA A 192 8.75 -1.92 -10.91
N GLU A 193 9.88 -2.53 -11.24
CA GLU A 193 9.93 -3.75 -12.06
C GLU A 193 9.26 -4.93 -11.36
N GLU A 194 9.23 -4.90 -10.02
CA GLU A 194 8.66 -5.94 -9.19
C GLU A 194 7.17 -6.18 -9.44
N SER A 195 6.80 -7.45 -9.41
CA SER A 195 5.40 -7.88 -9.38
C SER A 195 4.78 -7.72 -7.99
N HIS A 196 3.46 -7.84 -7.92
CA HIS A 196 2.74 -7.84 -6.65
C HIS A 196 3.20 -8.91 -5.65
N ASP A 197 3.84 -9.98 -6.12
CA ASP A 197 4.39 -11.01 -5.25
C ASP A 197 5.72 -10.59 -4.60
N GLU A 198 6.47 -9.73 -5.27
CA GLU A 198 7.86 -9.36 -4.95
C GLU A 198 7.97 -8.02 -4.22
N VAL A 199 6.98 -7.13 -4.37
CA VAL A 199 6.98 -5.78 -3.77
C VAL A 199 7.04 -5.76 -2.25
N TYR A 200 6.78 -6.90 -1.60
CA TYR A 200 6.89 -7.07 -0.16
C TYR A 200 8.28 -7.52 0.30
N THR A 201 9.12 -8.04 -0.61
CA THR A 201 10.39 -8.71 -0.29
C THR A 201 11.59 -8.18 -1.08
N SER A 202 11.39 -7.34 -2.10
CA SER A 202 12.49 -6.71 -2.84
C SER A 202 13.23 -5.69 -1.96
N VAL A 203 14.45 -6.03 -1.55
CA VAL A 203 15.32 -5.14 -0.78
C VAL A 203 15.61 -3.83 -1.53
N LYS A 204 15.77 -3.89 -2.86
CA LYS A 204 15.99 -2.72 -3.72
C LYS A 204 14.80 -1.76 -3.61
N LEU A 205 13.59 -2.25 -3.82
CA LEU A 205 12.38 -1.42 -3.74
C LEU A 205 12.13 -0.90 -2.33
N LEU A 206 12.20 -1.79 -1.32
CA LEU A 206 12.00 -1.38 0.08
C LEU A 206 13.05 -0.37 0.54
N GLY A 207 14.28 -0.43 0.01
CA GLY A 207 15.32 0.57 0.22
C GLY A 207 14.95 1.96 -0.30
N ARG A 208 14.38 2.02 -1.50
CA ARG A 208 13.87 3.28 -2.07
C ARG A 208 12.68 3.83 -1.30
N ILE A 209 11.78 2.96 -0.86
CA ILE A 209 10.65 3.34 0.01
C ILE A 209 11.16 3.87 1.35
N ALA A 210 12.18 3.25 1.95
CA ALA A 210 12.80 3.75 3.16
C ALA A 210 13.43 5.14 2.94
N ALA A 211 14.12 5.35 1.82
CA ALA A 211 14.67 6.66 1.44
C ALA A 211 13.56 7.72 1.31
N PHE A 212 12.39 7.37 0.77
CA PHE A 212 11.24 8.28 0.72
C PHE A 212 10.77 8.68 2.12
N PHE A 213 10.70 7.74 3.08
CA PHE A 213 10.31 8.08 4.44
C PHE A 213 11.32 8.99 5.14
N GLU A 214 12.61 8.88 4.81
CA GLU A 214 13.68 9.72 5.36
C GLU A 214 13.69 11.12 4.71
N ALA A 215 13.63 11.19 3.38
CA ALA A 215 13.94 12.40 2.61
C ALA A 215 12.77 13.01 1.82
N GLY A 216 11.64 12.31 1.68
CA GLY A 216 10.50 12.77 0.87
C GLY A 216 10.62 12.52 -0.64
N SER A 217 11.64 11.77 -1.08
CA SER A 217 11.83 11.31 -2.47
C SER A 217 12.38 9.88 -2.47
N PHE A 218 12.06 9.09 -3.50
CA PHE A 218 12.55 7.72 -3.65
C PHE A 218 14.05 7.64 -3.96
N GLY A 219 14.70 8.78 -4.22
CA GLY A 219 16.09 8.87 -4.62
C GLY A 219 16.31 8.35 -6.04
N GLY A 220 16.95 9.18 -6.87
CA GLY A 220 17.34 8.79 -8.22
C GLY A 220 18.17 9.88 -8.90
N ASN A 221 19.47 9.65 -8.97
CA ASN A 221 20.21 9.81 -10.22
C ASN A 221 21.09 8.57 -10.37
N CYS A 222 20.66 7.64 -11.22
CA CYS A 222 21.59 6.79 -11.96
C CYS A 222 21.21 7.00 -13.42
N SER A 223 21.71 8.10 -13.99
CA SER A 223 21.83 8.24 -15.44
C SER A 223 22.66 7.05 -15.93
N ALA A 224 22.05 6.12 -16.65
CA ALA A 224 22.81 5.41 -17.66
C ALA A 224 23.28 6.47 -18.65
N LYS A 225 24.56 6.84 -18.57
CA LYS A 225 25.24 7.32 -19.77
C LYS A 225 25.31 6.10 -20.68
N GLU A 226 24.49 6.12 -21.72
CA GLU A 226 24.77 5.32 -22.91
C GLU A 226 25.97 6.00 -23.58
N ASP A 227 27.11 5.31 -23.53
CA ASP A 227 28.19 5.46 -24.52
C ASP A 227 27.81 4.67 -25.78
#